data_AF-A0A7S2ZRF4-F1
#
_entry.id   AF-A0A7S2ZRF4-F1
#
_cell.length_a   1.000
_cell.length_b   1.000
_cell.length_c   1.000
_cell.angle_alpha   90.00
_cell.angle_beta   90.00
_cell.angle_gamma   90.00
#
_symmetry.space_group_name_H-M   'P 1'
#
loop_
_entity.id
_entity.type
_entity.pdbx_description
1 polymer ?
#
loop_
_entity_poly.entity_id
_entity_poly.type
_entity_poly.pdbx_seq_one_letter_code
_entity_poly.pdbx_strand_id
1 'polypeptide(L)'
;IYPYEGGPGLVAEPLREPLLNQVWNELLSQYGREVTMRPVTKYLGDEKTGAYESIAKTASEDHNEIVIGYANGKSAVLNPSGTDKTANRTWSEDDIIVTLSEN
;
A
#
# COMPACT_ATOMS: atom_id res chain seq x y z
N ILE A 1 -22.65 9.31 4.37
CA ILE A 1 -22.21 7.97 3.94
C ILE A 1 -22.50 7.89 2.44
N TYR A 2 -21.49 8.08 1.60
CA TYR A 2 -21.68 7.97 0.14
C TYR A 2 -21.95 6.50 -0.20
N PRO A 3 -22.98 6.17 -1.00
CA PRO A 3 -23.18 4.81 -1.46
C PRO A 3 -22.12 4.48 -2.53
N TYR A 4 -21.40 3.39 -2.30
CA TYR A 4 -20.48 2.81 -3.25
C TYR A 4 -21.29 2.17 -4.39
N GLU A 5 -21.39 2.84 -5.53
CA GLU A 5 -21.95 2.24 -6.75
C GLU A 5 -20.90 1.33 -7.38
N GLY A 6 -20.96 0.05 -7.02
CA GLY A 6 -20.10 -0.99 -7.57
C GLY A 6 -20.26 -1.11 -9.08
N GLY A 7 -19.23 -0.69 -9.82
CA GLY A 7 -19.07 -1.05 -11.23
C GLY A 7 -18.91 -2.56 -11.41
N PRO A 8 -19.07 -3.08 -12.64
CA PRO A 8 -19.19 -4.51 -12.95
C PRO A 8 -17.92 -5.37 -12.69
N GLY A 9 -16.88 -4.82 -12.06
CA GLY A 9 -15.62 -5.51 -11.80
C GLY A 9 -15.55 -6.31 -10.49
N LEU A 10 -16.30 -5.93 -9.44
CA LEU A 10 -16.11 -6.52 -8.11
C LEU A 10 -16.96 -7.77 -7.83
N VAL A 11 -17.98 -8.05 -8.65
CA VAL A 11 -18.96 -9.10 -8.35
C VAL A 11 -18.58 -10.47 -8.97
N ALA A 12 -17.60 -10.52 -9.88
CA ALA A 12 -17.33 -11.74 -10.67
C ALA A 12 -16.17 -12.62 -10.16
N GLU A 13 -15.18 -12.06 -9.46
CA GLU A 13 -14.02 -12.82 -8.96
C GLU A 13 -14.18 -13.48 -7.56
N PRO A 14 -14.93 -12.92 -6.59
CA PRO A 14 -14.97 -13.48 -5.23
C PRO A 14 -15.53 -14.91 -5.13
N LEU A 15 -16.28 -15.36 -6.15
CA LEU A 15 -16.91 -16.68 -6.15
C LEU A 15 -16.01 -17.81 -6.63
N ARG A 16 -14.81 -17.53 -7.18
CA ARG A 16 -13.93 -18.58 -7.74
C ARG A 16 -12.77 -19.00 -6.84
N GLU A 17 -12.39 -18.17 -5.86
CA GLU A 17 -11.23 -18.45 -5.01
C GLU A 17 -11.58 -18.25 -3.52
N PRO A 18 -11.93 -19.33 -2.78
CA PRO A 18 -12.24 -19.26 -1.36
C PRO A 18 -11.13 -18.61 -0.51
N LEU A 19 -9.87 -18.66 -0.97
CA LEU A 19 -8.73 -18.02 -0.31
C LEU A 19 -8.76 -16.49 -0.48
N LEU A 20 -9.18 -15.97 -1.63
CA LEU A 20 -9.28 -14.54 -1.85
C LEU A 20 -10.34 -13.91 -0.92
N ASN A 21 -11.44 -14.61 -0.66
CA ASN A 21 -12.43 -14.16 0.32
C ASN A 21 -11.88 -14.10 1.74
N GLN A 22 -10.97 -15.01 2.12
CA GLN A 22 -10.32 -14.94 3.43
C GLN A 22 -9.41 -13.71 3.54
N VAL A 23 -8.66 -13.40 2.47
CA VAL A 23 -7.83 -12.18 2.40
C VAL A 23 -8.70 -10.93 2.54
N TRP A 24 -9.80 -10.84 1.80
CA TRP A 24 -10.72 -9.70 1.92
C TRP A 24 -11.34 -9.59 3.32
N ASN A 25 -11.74 -10.72 3.90
CA ASN A 25 -12.30 -10.73 5.25
C ASN A 25 -11.29 -10.24 6.28
N GLU A 26 -10.01 -10.64 6.18
CA GLU A 26 -8.97 -10.16 7.09
C GLU A 26 -8.78 -8.65 6.95
N LEU A 27 -8.56 -8.15 5.72
CA LEU A 27 -8.32 -6.73 5.43
C LEU A 27 -9.48 -5.81 5.81
N LEU A 28 -10.71 -6.33 5.83
CA LEU A 28 -11.91 -5.59 6.22
C LEU A 28 -12.28 -5.78 7.71
N SER A 29 -11.55 -6.65 8.43
CA SER A 29 -11.77 -6.88 9.84
C SER A 29 -10.84 -6.02 10.71
N GLN A 30 -11.09 -6.03 12.02
CA GLN A 30 -10.21 -5.43 13.02
C GLN A 30 -9.06 -6.35 13.46
N TYR A 31 -8.94 -7.55 12.89
CA TYR A 31 -7.98 -8.57 13.30
C TYR A 31 -6.95 -8.81 12.20
N GLY A 32 -5.70 -9.04 12.59
CA GLY A 32 -4.61 -9.31 11.65
C GLY A 32 -4.02 -8.02 11.08
N ARG A 33 -3.60 -8.07 9.81
CA ARG A 33 -3.01 -6.90 9.14
C ARG A 33 -4.10 -6.03 8.50
N GLU A 34 -3.94 -4.73 8.65
CA GLU A 34 -4.80 -3.72 8.04
C GLU A 34 -4.01 -2.84 7.06
N VAL A 35 -4.74 -2.22 6.13
CA VAL A 35 -4.18 -1.21 5.23
C VAL A 35 -3.94 0.07 6.03
N THR A 36 -2.67 0.47 6.17
CA THR A 36 -2.31 1.74 6.81
C THR A 36 -1.61 2.70 5.86
N MET A 37 -1.72 3.98 6.17
CA MET A 37 -1.10 5.08 5.44
C MET A 37 -0.01 5.68 6.31
N ARG A 38 1.24 5.63 5.85
CA ARG A 38 2.41 6.11 6.59
C ARG A 38 3.11 7.21 5.81
N PRO A 39 3.60 8.29 6.45
CA PRO A 39 4.38 9.29 5.75
C PRO A 39 5.66 8.67 5.21
N VAL A 40 6.09 9.08 4.02
CA VAL A 40 7.32 8.55 3.39
C VAL A 40 8.57 8.78 4.24
N THR A 41 8.59 9.86 5.02
CA THR A 41 9.68 10.22 5.94
C THR A 41 9.92 9.17 7.02
N LYS A 42 8.93 8.32 7.33
CA LYS A 42 9.09 7.18 8.23
C LYS A 42 10.20 6.22 7.75
N TYR A 43 10.34 6.05 6.43
CA TYR A 43 11.23 5.06 5.84
C TYR A 43 12.51 5.67 5.26
N LEU A 44 12.46 6.91 4.79
CA LEU A 44 13.62 7.60 4.23
C LEU A 44 14.39 8.46 5.25
N GLY A 45 13.82 8.70 6.43
CA GLY A 45 14.39 9.63 7.40
C GLY A 45 14.49 11.05 6.82
N ASP A 46 15.68 11.65 6.92
CA ASP A 46 15.97 12.99 6.38
C ASP A 46 16.25 12.98 4.86
N GLU A 47 16.39 11.80 4.24
CA GLU A 47 16.64 11.69 2.81
C GLU A 47 15.36 11.95 2.01
N LYS A 48 15.40 12.92 1.09
CA LYS A 48 14.24 13.23 0.23
C LYS A 48 14.17 12.40 -1.05
N THR A 49 15.16 11.54 -1.29
CA THR A 49 15.26 10.77 -2.55
C THR A 49 15.51 9.30 -2.25
N GLY A 50 14.74 8.42 -2.89
CA GLY A 50 14.93 6.98 -2.78
C GLY A 50 14.03 6.20 -3.72
N ALA A 51 14.42 4.97 -4.03
CA ALA A 51 13.59 4.04 -4.81
C ALA A 51 12.47 3.45 -3.95
N TYR A 52 11.33 3.14 -4.57
CA TYR A 52 10.21 2.49 -3.90
C TYR A 52 10.61 1.13 -3.29
N GLU A 53 11.45 0.35 -3.99
CA GLU A 53 11.90 -0.94 -3.47
C GLU A 53 12.78 -0.82 -2.22
N SER A 54 13.55 0.27 -2.09
CA SER A 54 14.34 0.54 -0.88
C SER A 54 13.41 0.86 0.29
N ILE A 55 12.36 1.66 0.06
CA ILE A 55 11.31 1.93 1.06
C ILE A 55 10.62 0.63 1.47
N ALA A 56 10.26 -0.22 0.50
CA ALA A 56 9.63 -1.51 0.78
C ALA A 56 10.54 -2.43 1.60
N LYS A 57 11.84 -2.41 1.33
CA LYS A 57 12.84 -3.15 2.09
C LYS A 57 12.93 -2.64 3.54
N THR A 58 13.09 -1.33 3.75
CA THR A 58 13.12 -0.72 5.09
C THR A 58 11.84 -1.02 5.86
N ALA A 59 10.67 -0.87 5.24
CA ALA A 59 9.38 -1.20 5.85
C ALA A 59 9.30 -2.66 6.32
N SER A 60 9.80 -3.60 5.50
CA SER A 60 9.79 -5.02 5.85
C SER A 60 10.81 -5.35 6.94
N GLU A 61 12.04 -4.86 6.83
CA GLU A 61 13.15 -5.23 7.72
C GLU A 61 13.04 -4.54 9.09
N ASP A 62 12.67 -3.25 9.11
CA ASP A 62 12.74 -2.42 10.32
C ASP A 62 11.37 -2.23 10.99
N HIS A 63 10.28 -2.48 10.28
CA HIS A 63 8.93 -2.20 10.76
C HIS A 63 7.95 -3.38 10.65
N ASN A 64 8.35 -4.52 10.07
CA ASN A 64 7.46 -5.66 9.82
C ASN A 64 6.20 -5.28 9.00
N GLU A 65 6.33 -4.31 8.09
CA GLU A 65 5.24 -3.82 7.24
C GLU A 65 5.42 -4.29 5.79
N ILE A 66 4.30 -4.56 5.09
CA ILE A 66 4.33 -4.91 3.67
C ILE A 66 3.89 -3.70 2.87
N VAL A 67 4.78 -3.10 2.08
CA VAL A 67 4.42 -1.96 1.22
C VAL A 67 3.70 -2.47 -0.03
N ILE A 68 2.49 -1.96 -0.25
CA ILE A 68 1.64 -2.32 -1.40
C ILE A 68 1.53 -1.20 -2.43
N GLY A 69 1.96 0.02 -2.08
CA GLY A 69 1.95 1.16 -2.99
C GLY A 69 2.30 2.47 -2.30
N TYR A 70 2.01 3.56 -3.00
CA TYR A 70 2.15 4.92 -2.47
C TYR A 70 1.02 5.80 -2.99
N ALA A 71 0.77 6.90 -2.29
CA ALA A 71 -0.16 7.93 -2.70
C ALA A 71 0.48 9.30 -2.58
N ASN A 72 0.05 10.21 -3.44
CA ASN A 72 0.32 11.63 -3.33
C ASN A 72 -1.01 12.38 -3.32
N GLY A 73 -0.98 13.71 -3.21
CA GLY A 73 -2.19 14.55 -3.19
C GLY A 73 -3.08 14.48 -4.46
N LYS A 74 -2.74 13.65 -5.46
CA LYS A 74 -3.50 13.50 -6.72
C LYS A 74 -3.96 12.07 -7.00
N SER A 75 -3.20 11.05 -6.58
CA SER A 75 -3.45 9.66 -6.96
C SER A 75 -2.77 8.67 -6.03
N ALA A 76 -3.36 7.47 -5.90
CA ALA A 76 -2.71 6.30 -5.32
C ALA A 76 -2.25 5.34 -6.45
N VAL A 77 -1.03 4.83 -6.31
CA VAL A 77 -0.42 3.83 -7.20
C VAL A 77 -0.17 2.57 -6.37
N LEU A 78 -0.83 1.47 -6.74
CA LEU A 78 -0.63 0.16 -6.15
C LEU A 78 0.28 -0.68 -7.04
N ASN A 79 1.13 -1.50 -6.41
CA ASN A 79 2.10 -2.37 -7.07
C ASN A 79 2.88 -1.66 -8.19
N PRO A 80 3.61 -0.58 -7.87
CA PRO A 80 4.43 0.10 -8.87
C PRO A 80 5.43 -0.88 -9.48
N SER A 81 5.63 -0.76 -10.80
CA SER A 81 6.43 -1.70 -11.59
C SER A 81 7.41 -0.96 -12.51
N GLY A 82 8.37 -1.69 -13.07
CA GLY A 82 9.39 -1.10 -13.95
C GLY A 82 10.19 -0.01 -13.24
N THR A 83 10.35 1.14 -13.90
CA THR A 83 11.12 2.28 -13.40
C THR A 83 10.52 2.86 -12.12
N ASP A 84 9.21 2.79 -11.92
CA ASP A 84 8.56 3.35 -10.72
C ASP A 84 8.86 2.55 -9.46
N LYS A 85 9.36 1.31 -9.61
CA LYS A 85 9.79 0.45 -8.51
C LYS A 85 11.26 0.69 -8.13
N THR A 86 12.14 0.79 -9.13
CA THR A 86 13.60 0.71 -8.95
C THR A 86 14.33 2.03 -9.10
N ALA A 87 13.75 3.01 -9.82
CA ALA A 87 14.39 4.30 -9.99
C ALA A 87 14.30 5.14 -8.72
N ASN A 88 15.38 5.83 -8.40
CA ASN A 88 15.35 6.86 -7.38
C ASN A 88 14.40 7.98 -7.82
N ARG A 89 13.49 8.35 -6.92
CA ARG A 89 12.63 9.52 -7.08
C ARG A 89 12.77 10.44 -5.89
N THR A 90 12.53 11.72 -6.13
CA THR A 90 12.35 12.69 -5.05
C THR A 90 10.92 12.58 -4.52
N TRP A 91 10.79 12.41 -3.22
CA TRP A 91 9.51 12.32 -2.53
C TRP A 91 9.16 13.65 -1.87
N SER A 92 7.87 13.98 -1.89
CA SER A 92 7.32 15.09 -1.09
C SER A 92 7.16 14.66 0.36
N GLU A 93 7.20 15.61 1.31
CA GLU A 93 6.86 15.35 2.72
C GLU A 93 5.39 14.93 2.89
N ASP A 94 4.53 15.31 1.94
CA ASP A 94 3.12 14.92 1.89
C ASP A 94 2.90 13.57 1.18
N ASP A 95 3.94 12.94 0.64
CA ASP A 95 3.80 11.62 0.01
C ASP A 95 3.58 10.55 1.08
N ILE A 96 2.65 9.64 0.80
CA ILE A 96 2.21 8.58 1.70
C ILE A 96 2.62 7.24 1.09
N ILE A 97 3.11 6.35 1.94
CA ILE A 97 3.34 4.94 1.63
C ILE A 97 2.15 4.14 2.18
N VAL A 98 1.60 3.28 1.33
CA VAL A 98 0.47 2.42 1.66
C VAL A 98 1.02 1.05 2.04
N THR A 99 0.75 0.60 3.26
CA THR A 99 1.28 -0.64 3.80
C THR A 99 0.20 -1.55 4.38
N LEU A 100 0.54 -2.83 4.55
CA LEU A 100 -0.16 -3.76 5.43
C LEU A 100 0.66 -3.91 6.71
N SER A 101 0.09 -3.48 7.82
CA SER A 101 0.72 -3.57 9.15
C SER A 101 -0.22 -4.23 10.14
N GLU A 102 0.32 -4.88 11.16
CA GLU A 102 -0.47 -5.28 12.32
C GLU A 102 -0.96 -4.02 13.08
N ASN A 103 -2.12 -4.14 13.71
CA ASN A 103 -2.70 -3.10 14.56
C ASN A 103 -1.90 -2.89 15.85
#